data_AF-A0A1Y3BTN1-F1
#
_entry.id   AF-A0A1Y3BTN1-F1
#
_cell.length_a   1.000
_cell.length_b   1.000
_cell.length_c   1.000
_cell.angle_alpha   90.00
_cell.angle_beta   90.00
_cell.angle_gamma   90.00
#
_symmetry.space_group_name_H-M   'P 1'
#
loop_
_entity.id
_entity.type
_entity.pdbx_description
1 polymer ?
#
loop_
_entity_poly.entity_id
_entity_poly.type
_entity_poly.pdbx_seq_one_letter_code
_entity_poly.pdbx_strand_id
1 'polypeptide(L)'
;MSHHSDEAIPSATSDSFWEPGNYKKTTKRTEDGHKLCNDLMTLIKERSEIEYGYAKNLRQWAKKWEDIIIKGPEYGTTESAWKGVLGEAEKRYDLHMKIKNDLEKDAITKIRNWQKDNYHKNVMHLKEKKEFDEAFKKVRYVVI
;
A
#
# COMPACT_ATOMS: atom_id res chain seq x y z
N MET A 1 53.65 -22.55 19.57
CA MET A 1 52.75 -22.10 20.65
C MET A 1 51.44 -21.72 19.99
N SER A 2 50.36 -22.44 20.30
CA SER A 2 49.04 -22.23 19.70
C SER A 2 48.48 -20.89 20.18
N HIS A 3 48.32 -19.95 19.25
CA HIS A 3 47.52 -18.75 19.48
C HIS A 3 46.04 -19.19 19.47
N HIS A 4 45.55 -19.62 20.63
CA HIS A 4 44.11 -19.54 20.87
C HIS A 4 43.81 -18.07 21.12
N SER A 5 43.42 -17.36 20.06
CA SER A 5 42.68 -16.13 20.20
C SER A 5 41.46 -16.44 21.04
N ASP A 6 41.44 -15.93 22.28
CA ASP A 6 40.23 -15.76 23.05
C ASP A 6 39.26 -14.98 22.16
N GLU A 7 38.42 -15.71 21.45
CA GLU A 7 37.26 -15.17 20.78
C GLU A 7 36.45 -14.55 21.91
N ALA A 8 36.48 -13.22 21.99
CA ALA A 8 35.66 -12.47 22.90
C ALA A 8 34.22 -12.91 22.61
N ILE A 9 33.70 -13.83 23.43
CA ILE A 9 32.28 -14.16 23.46
C ILE A 9 31.62 -12.79 23.58
N PRO A 10 30.84 -12.35 22.59
CA PRO A 10 30.16 -11.07 22.70
C PRO A 10 29.35 -11.15 23.98
N SER A 11 29.74 -10.38 24.99
CA SER A 11 28.96 -10.32 26.22
C SER A 11 27.56 -9.93 25.75
N ALA A 12 26.57 -10.74 26.11
CA ALA A 12 25.19 -10.51 25.73
C ALA A 12 24.88 -9.08 26.16
N THR A 13 24.85 -8.17 25.19
CA THR A 13 24.37 -6.82 25.44
C THR A 13 22.93 -6.99 25.89
N SER A 14 22.45 -6.14 26.80
CA SER A 14 21.10 -6.24 27.37
C SER A 14 19.97 -6.30 26.33
N ASP A 15 20.27 -6.00 25.06
CA ASP A 15 19.38 -6.06 23.90
C ASP A 15 19.44 -7.37 23.08
N SER A 16 20.27 -8.35 23.47
CA SER A 16 20.38 -9.65 22.78
C SER A 16 19.03 -10.37 22.74
N PHE A 17 18.67 -10.96 21.59
CA PHE A 17 17.41 -11.69 21.41
C PHE A 17 17.21 -12.81 22.44
N TRP A 18 18.30 -13.45 22.86
CA TRP A 18 18.29 -14.59 23.79
C TRP A 18 17.98 -14.21 25.23
N GLU A 19 18.05 -12.92 25.57
CA GLU A 19 17.71 -12.45 26.91
C GLU A 19 16.21 -12.57 27.21
N PRO A 20 15.83 -12.80 28.48
CA PRO A 20 14.43 -12.93 28.89
C PRO A 20 13.56 -11.77 28.40
N GLY A 21 12.62 -12.06 27.50
CA GLY A 21 11.64 -11.08 27.03
C GLY A 21 12.05 -10.26 25.80
N ASN A 22 13.28 -10.39 25.30
CA ASN A 22 13.73 -9.65 24.12
C ASN A 22 13.10 -10.17 22.80
N TYR A 23 12.52 -11.38 22.79
CA TYR A 23 11.69 -11.90 21.69
C TYR A 23 10.48 -11.02 21.37
N LYS A 24 10.03 -10.16 22.30
CA LYS A 24 8.89 -9.25 22.11
C LYS A 24 9.09 -8.32 20.91
N LYS A 25 10.33 -7.94 20.60
CA LYS A 25 10.65 -7.16 19.38
C LYS A 25 10.22 -7.94 18.12
N THR A 26 10.44 -9.25 18.10
CA THR A 26 10.06 -10.13 16.99
C THR A 26 8.55 -10.33 16.92
N THR A 27 7.87 -10.61 18.03
CA THR A 27 6.41 -10.86 18.00
C THR A 27 5.61 -9.59 17.68
N LYS A 28 6.10 -8.42 18.09
CA LYS A 28 5.55 -7.11 17.70
C LYS A 28 5.53 -6.89 16.18
N ARG A 29 6.49 -7.44 15.42
CA ARG A 29 6.51 -7.32 13.95
C ARG A 29 5.25 -7.86 13.29
N THR A 30 4.52 -8.74 13.95
CA THR A 30 3.21 -9.24 13.48
C THR A 30 2.16 -8.12 13.43
N GLU A 31 2.10 -7.27 14.47
CA GLU A 31 1.22 -6.11 14.51
C GLU A 31 1.66 -5.04 13.51
N ASP A 32 2.97 -4.81 13.43
CA ASP A 32 3.55 -3.86 12.47
C ASP A 32 3.26 -4.30 11.03
N GLY A 33 3.34 -5.60 10.72
CA GLY A 33 3.01 -6.16 9.42
C GLY A 33 1.54 -5.93 9.03
N HIS A 34 0.60 -6.18 9.95
CA HIS A 34 -0.82 -5.86 9.73
C HIS A 34 -1.00 -4.35 9.49
N LYS A 35 -0.33 -3.49 10.26
CA LYS A 35 -0.39 -2.04 10.09
C LYS A 35 0.14 -1.59 8.73
N LEU A 36 1.29 -2.13 8.29
CA LEU A 36 1.90 -1.81 7.00
C LEU A 36 0.97 -2.14 5.82
N CYS A 37 0.14 -3.19 5.90
CA CYS A 37 -0.88 -3.43 4.88
C CYS A 37 -1.91 -2.30 4.81
N ASN A 38 -2.32 -1.71 5.94
CA ASN A 38 -3.22 -0.56 5.95
C ASN A 38 -2.53 0.66 5.35
N ASP A 39 -1.29 0.94 5.76
CA ASP A 39 -0.51 2.06 5.25
C ASP A 39 -0.32 1.95 3.72
N LEU A 40 -0.07 0.74 3.21
CA LEU A 40 0.04 0.47 1.77
C LEU A 40 -1.29 0.69 1.03
N MET A 41 -2.42 0.22 1.59
CA MET A 41 -3.74 0.46 1.00
C MET A 41 -4.07 1.97 0.96
N THR A 42 -3.72 2.72 2.02
CA THR A 42 -3.87 4.18 2.06
C THR A 42 -3.02 4.86 1.00
N LEU A 43 -1.75 4.48 0.86
CA LEU A 43 -0.85 5.01 -0.17
C LEU A 43 -1.42 4.81 -1.58
N ILE A 44 -1.92 3.61 -1.87
CA ILE A 44 -2.52 3.30 -3.18
C ILE A 44 -3.82 4.10 -3.38
N LYS A 45 -4.62 4.28 -2.32
CA LYS A 45 -5.85 5.07 -2.36
C LYS A 45 -5.55 6.52 -2.70
N GLU A 46 -4.62 7.15 -2.00
CA GLU A 46 -4.17 8.53 -2.27
C GLU A 46 -3.66 8.66 -3.71
N ARG A 47 -2.88 7.69 -4.20
CA ARG A 47 -2.45 7.67 -5.60
C ARG A 47 -3.64 7.60 -6.57
N SER A 48 -4.64 6.77 -6.28
CA SER A 48 -5.83 6.65 -7.14
C SER A 48 -6.65 7.96 -7.22
N GLU A 49 -6.61 8.77 -6.16
CA GLU A 49 -7.29 10.07 -6.12
C GLU A 49 -6.61 11.11 -7.02
N ILE A 50 -5.28 11.04 -7.16
CA ILE A 50 -4.54 11.88 -8.13
C ILE A 50 -5.00 11.54 -9.56
N GLU A 51 -5.08 10.26 -9.91
CA GLU A 51 -5.56 9.80 -11.23
C GLU A 51 -6.99 10.29 -11.50
N TYR A 52 -7.87 10.18 -10.49
CA TYR A 52 -9.25 10.68 -10.57
C TYR A 52 -9.31 12.19 -10.80
N GLY A 53 -8.50 12.97 -10.07
CA GLY A 53 -8.45 14.42 -10.19
C GLY A 53 -8.05 14.87 -11.59
N TYR A 54 -7.01 14.25 -12.15
CA TYR A 54 -6.55 14.55 -13.51
C TYR A 54 -7.61 14.21 -14.56
N ALA A 55 -8.20 13.01 -14.48
CA ALA A 55 -9.30 12.59 -15.34
C ALA A 55 -10.46 13.61 -15.29
N LYS A 56 -10.95 13.93 -14.09
CA LYS A 56 -12.06 14.87 -13.90
C LYS A 56 -11.78 16.22 -14.56
N ASN A 57 -10.57 16.74 -14.42
CA ASN A 57 -10.18 18.01 -15.02
C ASN A 57 -10.17 17.94 -16.56
N LEU A 58 -9.68 16.85 -17.16
CA LEU A 58 -9.70 16.65 -18.61
C LEU A 58 -11.12 16.66 -19.16
N ARG A 59 -12.03 15.89 -18.57
CA ARG A 59 -13.43 15.81 -19.03
C ARG A 59 -14.17 17.14 -18.85
N GLN A 60 -13.94 17.84 -17.74
CA GLN A 60 -14.53 19.16 -17.54
C GLN A 60 -14.02 20.18 -18.56
N TRP A 61 -12.71 20.16 -18.85
CA TRP A 61 -12.08 21.01 -19.87
C TRP A 61 -12.61 20.69 -21.27
N ALA A 62 -12.68 19.41 -21.63
CA ALA A 62 -13.13 18.95 -22.94
C ALA A 62 -14.57 19.40 -23.20
N LYS A 63 -15.49 19.14 -22.25
CA LYS A 63 -16.89 19.57 -22.35
C LYS A 63 -17.05 21.08 -22.46
N LYS A 64 -16.29 21.86 -21.66
CA LYS A 64 -16.33 23.33 -21.74
C LYS A 64 -15.95 23.82 -23.13
N TRP A 65 -14.86 23.29 -23.70
CA TRP A 65 -14.39 23.73 -25.01
C TRP A 65 -15.27 23.22 -26.13
N GLU A 66 -15.86 22.05 -26.02
CA GLU A 66 -16.85 21.55 -26.97
C GLU A 66 -18.03 22.54 -27.11
N ASP A 67 -18.59 22.99 -25.99
CA ASP A 67 -19.68 23.97 -25.97
C ASP A 67 -19.28 25.32 -26.60
N ILE A 68 -18.03 25.76 -26.40
CA ILE A 68 -17.50 27.01 -26.97
C ILE A 68 -17.30 26.87 -28.48
N ILE A 69 -16.73 25.76 -28.94
CA ILE A 69 -16.44 25.52 -30.35
C ILE A 69 -17.74 25.43 -31.15
N ILE A 70 -18.72 24.67 -30.67
CA ILE A 70 -20.01 24.49 -31.35
C ILE A 70 -20.76 25.81 -31.55
N LYS A 71 -20.61 26.75 -30.62
CA LYS A 71 -21.25 28.08 -30.68
C LYS A 71 -20.37 29.14 -31.35
N GLY A 72 -19.12 28.79 -31.66
CA GLY A 72 -18.13 29.69 -32.21
C GLY A 72 -18.30 29.93 -33.71
N PRO A 73 -17.55 30.90 -34.27
CA PRO A 73 -17.58 31.20 -35.70
C PRO A 73 -16.63 30.33 -36.53
N GLU A 74 -15.93 29.38 -35.92
CA GLU A 74 -14.99 28.48 -36.61
C GLU A 74 -15.74 27.28 -37.19
N TYR A 75 -15.46 26.93 -38.45
CA TYR A 75 -16.17 25.86 -39.15
C TYR A 75 -15.25 25.01 -40.02
N GLY A 76 -15.76 23.87 -40.48
CA GLY A 76 -15.08 23.03 -41.47
C GLY A 76 -13.94 22.21 -40.89
N THR A 77 -12.84 22.07 -41.63
CA THR A 77 -11.74 21.16 -41.26
C THR A 77 -10.95 21.63 -40.05
N THR A 78 -10.84 22.95 -39.85
CA THR A 78 -10.15 23.53 -38.68
C THR A 78 -10.95 23.32 -37.40
N GLU A 79 -12.27 23.54 -37.44
CA GLU A 79 -13.18 23.19 -36.34
C GLU A 79 -13.06 21.70 -35.97
N SER A 80 -13.00 20.83 -36.98
CA SER A 80 -12.81 19.39 -36.79
C SER A 80 -11.48 19.06 -36.13
N ALA A 81 -10.40 19.76 -36.51
CA ALA A 81 -9.08 19.60 -35.89
C ALA A 81 -9.09 20.02 -34.41
N TRP A 82 -9.79 21.12 -34.06
CA TRP A 82 -9.94 21.56 -32.68
C TRP A 82 -10.71 20.54 -31.85
N LYS A 83 -11.84 20.02 -32.37
CA LYS A 83 -12.61 18.94 -31.72
C LYS A 83 -11.78 17.66 -31.55
N GLY A 84 -10.81 17.42 -32.44
CA GLY A 84 -9.86 16.31 -32.31
C GLY A 84 -9.08 16.32 -31.00
N VAL A 85 -8.69 17.49 -30.50
CA VAL A 85 -7.99 17.62 -29.19
C VAL A 85 -8.91 17.25 -28.03
N LEU A 86 -10.19 17.61 -28.12
CA LEU A 86 -11.19 17.24 -27.11
C LEU A 86 -11.40 15.72 -27.07
N GLY A 87 -11.42 15.08 -28.26
CA GLY A 87 -11.48 13.63 -28.38
C GLY A 87 -10.27 12.90 -27.80
N GLU A 88 -9.07 13.48 -27.87
CA GLU A 88 -7.89 12.95 -27.16
C GLU A 88 -8.08 13.01 -25.65
N ALA A 89 -8.57 14.15 -25.13
CA ALA A 89 -8.80 14.35 -23.71
C ALA A 89 -9.85 13.38 -23.12
N GLU A 90 -10.93 13.07 -23.84
CA GLU A 90 -11.90 12.05 -23.41
C GLU A 90 -11.29 10.64 -23.38
N LYS A 91 -10.45 10.28 -24.37
CA LYS A 91 -9.74 8.99 -24.35
C LYS A 91 -8.74 8.92 -23.18
N ARG A 92 -8.06 10.03 -22.89
CA ARG A 92 -7.15 10.15 -21.74
C ARG A 92 -7.91 10.04 -20.43
N TYR A 93 -9.08 10.68 -20.32
CA TYR A 93 -9.99 10.52 -19.18
C TYR A 93 -10.29 9.04 -18.92
N ASP A 94 -10.72 8.29 -19.95
CA ASP A 94 -11.05 6.88 -19.81
C ASP A 94 -9.86 6.04 -19.33
N LEU A 95 -8.66 6.33 -19.84
CA LEU A 95 -7.43 5.66 -19.40
C LEU A 95 -7.14 5.90 -17.91
N HIS A 96 -7.18 7.15 -17.46
CA HIS A 96 -6.92 7.49 -16.05
C HIS A 96 -8.02 6.96 -15.11
N MET A 97 -9.28 6.96 -15.55
CA MET A 97 -10.37 6.32 -14.81
C MET A 97 -10.18 4.82 -14.69
N LYS A 98 -9.67 4.16 -15.74
CA LYS A 98 -9.30 2.74 -15.68
C LYS A 98 -8.19 2.51 -14.65
N ILE A 99 -7.09 3.26 -14.71
CA ILE A 99 -5.97 3.14 -13.75
C ILE A 99 -6.47 3.31 -12.31
N LYS A 100 -7.26 4.36 -12.04
CA LYS A 100 -7.89 4.59 -10.74
C LYS A 100 -8.68 3.36 -10.27
N ASN A 101 -9.52 2.82 -11.16
CA ASN A 101 -10.36 1.67 -10.83
C ASN A 101 -9.55 0.40 -10.60
N ASP A 102 -8.48 0.16 -11.37
CA ASP A 102 -7.60 -0.98 -11.19
C ASP A 102 -6.85 -0.89 -9.85
N LEU A 103 -6.38 0.31 -9.47
CA LEU A 103 -5.76 0.53 -8.15
C LEU A 103 -6.73 0.22 -7.00
N GLU A 104 -7.97 0.71 -7.06
CA GLU A 104 -8.94 0.54 -5.98
C GLU A 104 -9.60 -0.84 -5.93
N LYS A 105 -10.01 -1.36 -7.09
CA LYS A 105 -10.81 -2.58 -7.18
C LYS A 105 -9.96 -3.84 -7.26
N ASP A 106 -8.75 -3.75 -7.81
CA ASP A 106 -7.85 -4.88 -7.90
C ASP A 106 -6.77 -4.82 -6.82
N ALA A 107 -5.87 -3.83 -6.86
CA ALA A 107 -4.70 -3.81 -5.98
C ALA A 107 -5.06 -3.71 -4.50
N ILE A 108 -5.90 -2.74 -4.10
CA ILE A 108 -6.35 -2.60 -2.71
C ILE A 108 -7.15 -3.84 -2.27
N THR A 109 -7.99 -4.41 -3.13
CA THR A 109 -8.77 -5.62 -2.80
C THR A 109 -7.86 -6.83 -2.54
N LYS A 110 -6.83 -7.03 -3.37
CA LYS A 110 -5.84 -8.10 -3.19
C LYS A 110 -5.10 -7.96 -1.85
N ILE A 111 -4.65 -6.75 -1.51
CA ILE A 111 -3.96 -6.49 -0.24
C ILE A 111 -4.90 -6.72 0.94
N ARG A 112 -6.16 -6.26 0.85
CA ARG A 112 -7.16 -6.47 1.91
C ARG A 112 -7.45 -7.94 2.14
N ASN A 113 -7.62 -8.72 1.07
CA ASN A 113 -7.87 -10.15 1.17
C ASN A 113 -6.65 -10.87 1.77
N TRP A 114 -5.44 -10.55 1.29
CA TRP A 114 -4.21 -11.09 1.86
C TRP A 114 -4.08 -10.76 3.35
N GLN A 115 -4.34 -9.50 3.75
CA GLN A 115 -4.31 -9.09 5.16
C GLN A 115 -5.32 -9.88 6.00
N LYS A 116 -6.54 -10.08 5.49
CA LYS A 116 -7.59 -10.86 6.17
C LYS A 116 -7.20 -12.33 6.35
N ASP A 117 -6.58 -12.93 5.34
CA ASP A 117 -6.22 -14.35 5.35
C ASP A 117 -4.97 -14.64 6.21
N ASN A 118 -4.15 -13.61 6.48
CA ASN A 118 -2.89 -13.76 7.22
C ASN A 118 -2.94 -13.20 8.65
N TYR A 119 -3.92 -12.35 8.98
CA TYR A 119 -4.04 -11.72 10.30
C TYR A 119 -5.46 -11.87 10.85
N HIS A 120 -5.62 -12.70 11.88
CA HIS A 120 -6.92 -13.00 12.47
C HIS A 120 -7.08 -12.26 13.81
N LYS A 121 -8.03 -11.33 13.89
CA LYS A 121 -8.32 -10.59 15.13
C LYS A 121 -9.23 -11.39 16.06
N ASN A 122 -8.81 -11.54 17.32
CA ASN A 122 -9.67 -11.97 18.44
C ASN A 122 -9.93 -10.79 19.37
N VAL A 123 -11.16 -10.26 19.31
CA VAL A 123 -11.67 -9.11 20.10
C VAL A 123 -10.84 -7.82 19.91
N MET A 124 -9.62 -7.75 20.45
CA MET A 124 -8.70 -6.61 20.33
C MET A 124 -7.27 -6.97 19.88
N HIS A 125 -6.89 -8.25 19.82
CA HIS A 125 -5.51 -8.66 19.55
C HIS A 125 -5.40 -9.59 18.35
N LEU A 126 -4.26 -9.54 17.65
CA LEU A 126 -3.94 -10.51 16.59
C LEU A 126 -3.67 -11.88 17.22
N LYS A 127 -4.40 -12.88 16.75
CA LYS A 127 -4.28 -14.28 17.17
C LYS A 127 -2.85 -14.77 16.98
N GLU A 128 -2.24 -14.45 15.83
CA GLU A 128 -0.89 -14.88 15.46
C GLU A 128 0.15 -14.35 16.45
N LYS A 129 0.06 -13.08 16.86
CA LYS A 129 0.96 -12.52 17.87
C LYS A 129 0.83 -13.25 19.19
N LYS A 130 -0.41 -13.50 19.64
CA LYS A 130 -0.65 -14.21 20.90
C LYS A 130 -0.05 -15.62 20.85
N GLU A 131 -0.25 -16.34 19.75
CA GLU A 131 0.33 -17.69 19.55
C GLU A 131 1.86 -17.65 19.57
N PHE A 132 2.50 -16.68 18.92
CA PHE A 132 3.96 -16.52 18.99
C PHE A 132 4.44 -16.18 20.40
N ASP A 133 3.77 -15.26 21.11
CA ASP A 133 4.13 -14.91 22.49
C ASP A 133 4.01 -16.13 23.44
N GLU A 134 2.97 -16.94 23.28
CA GLU A 134 2.79 -18.19 24.05
C GLU A 134 3.85 -19.24 23.71
N ALA A 135 4.20 -19.40 22.43
CA ALA A 135 5.26 -20.31 21.99
C ALA A 135 6.63 -19.92 22.57
N PHE A 136 7.01 -18.64 22.51
CA PHE A 136 8.26 -18.15 23.09
C PHE A 136 8.30 -18.29 24.61
N LYS A 137 7.16 -18.06 25.29
CA LYS A 137 7.06 -18.32 26.73
C LYS A 137 7.28 -19.80 27.04
N LYS A 138 6.63 -20.71 26.31
CA LYS A 138 6.71 -22.16 26.53
C LYS A 138 8.14 -22.70 26.40
N VAL A 139 8.88 -22.31 25.37
CA VAL A 139 10.26 -22.80 25.14
C VAL A 139 11.21 -22.37 26.26
N ARG A 140 11.06 -21.16 26.81
CA ARG A 140 11.91 -20.70 27.93
C ARG A 140 11.71 -21.51 29.22
N TYR A 141 10.57 -22.15 29.43
CA TYR A 141 10.36 -23.03 30.60
C TYR A 141 11.05 -24.40 30.46
N VAL A 142 11.51 -24.77 29.27
CA VAL A 142 12.14 -26.08 29.00
C VAL A 142 13.67 -26.02 29.07
N VAL A 143 14.26 -24.82 28.96
CA VAL A 143 15.72 -24.59 28.89
C VAL A 143 16.27 -23.99 30.20
N ILE A 144 15.47 -23.99 31.28
CA ILE A 144 15.88 -23.60 32.64
C ILE A 144 15.68 -24.79 33.56
#